data_AF-A0A9W7M1P4-F1
#
_entry.id   AF-A0A9W7M1P4-F1
#
_cell.length_a   1.000
_cell.length_b   1.000
_cell.length_c   1.000
_cell.angle_alpha   90.00
_cell.angle_beta   90.00
_cell.angle_gamma   90.00
#
_symmetry.space_group_name_H-M   'P 1'
#
loop_
_entity.id
_entity.type
_entity.pdbx_description
1 polymer ?
#
loop_
_entity_poly.entity_id
_entity_poly.type
_entity_poly.pdbx_seq_one_letter_code
_entity_poly.pdbx_strand_id
1 'polypeptide(L)'
;MAKATTLCSYKLICHCLFFSFAVLTRAAPEDALITQLPGFSATFPSNHYSGYVNIDQSHGKNLFYYFVESEGNPSEDPVVLWLNGGPGCSSFDGFIYEHGIILYTTSLDMFRFCLILKCFC
;
A
#
# COMPACT_ATOMS: atom_id res chain seq x y z
N MET A 1 -40.23 34.05 -11.89
CA MET A 1 -39.75 32.80 -12.51
C MET A 1 -38.21 32.68 -12.62
N ALA A 2 -37.42 33.75 -12.51
CA ALA A 2 -35.95 33.67 -12.65
C ALA A 2 -35.14 33.19 -11.42
N LYS A 3 -35.72 33.17 -10.21
CA LYS A 3 -35.00 32.75 -8.97
C LYS A 3 -34.85 31.22 -8.84
N ALA A 4 -35.76 30.45 -9.42
CA ALA A 4 -35.76 28.99 -9.32
C ALA A 4 -34.69 28.33 -10.21
N THR A 5 -34.40 28.93 -11.36
CA THR A 5 -33.36 28.47 -12.28
C THR A 5 -31.96 28.70 -11.72
N THR A 6 -31.68 29.86 -11.11
CA THR A 6 -30.36 30.17 -10.52
C THR A 6 -30.01 29.28 -9.31
N LEU A 7 -31.01 28.90 -8.50
CA LEU A 7 -30.83 28.00 -7.34
C LEU A 7 -30.50 26.55 -7.77
N CYS A 8 -31.08 26.11 -8.88
CA CYS A 8 -30.81 24.79 -9.49
C CYS A 8 -29.39 24.72 -10.07
N SER A 9 -28.96 25.80 -10.75
CA SER A 9 -27.59 25.92 -11.28
C SER A 9 -26.53 25.84 -10.18
N TYR A 10 -26.74 26.54 -9.05
CA TYR A 10 -25.79 26.53 -7.92
C TYR A 10 -25.68 25.15 -7.26
N LYS A 11 -26.80 24.43 -7.07
CA LYS A 11 -26.80 23.05 -6.55
C LYS A 11 -26.07 22.08 -7.46
N LEU A 12 -26.26 22.19 -8.78
CA LEU A 12 -25.60 21.32 -9.76
C LEU A 12 -24.08 21.59 -9.79
N ILE A 13 -23.68 22.86 -9.76
CA ILE A 13 -22.27 23.28 -9.70
C ILE A 13 -21.62 22.79 -8.40
N CYS A 14 -22.28 22.94 -7.25
CA CYS A 14 -21.79 22.42 -5.97
C CYS A 14 -21.64 20.89 -5.97
N HIS A 15 -22.57 20.14 -6.56
CA HIS A 15 -22.47 18.69 -6.69
C HIS A 15 -21.33 18.26 -7.64
N CYS A 16 -21.15 18.95 -8.76
CA CYS A 16 -20.03 18.69 -9.67
C CYS A 16 -18.67 19.02 -9.04
N LEU A 17 -18.59 20.09 -8.25
CA LEU A 17 -17.39 20.45 -7.47
C LEU A 17 -17.10 19.44 -6.35
N PHE A 18 -18.14 18.86 -5.73
CA PHE A 18 -17.98 17.79 -4.73
C PHE A 18 -17.51 16.47 -5.37
N PHE A 19 -18.03 16.15 -6.57
CA PHE A 19 -17.67 14.93 -7.31
C PHE A 19 -16.28 14.98 -7.94
N SER A 20 -15.78 16.19 -8.26
CA SER A 20 -14.40 16.39 -8.74
C SER A 20 -13.36 16.46 -7.62
N PHE A 21 -13.79 16.73 -6.37
CA PHE A 21 -12.96 16.63 -5.16
C PHE A 21 -12.93 15.21 -4.55
N ALA A 22 -13.75 14.28 -5.03
CA ALA A 22 -13.54 12.84 -4.86
C ALA A 22 -12.35 12.41 -5.73
N VAL A 23 -11.21 12.98 -5.40
CA VAL A 23 -9.90 12.75 -6.00
C VAL A 23 -9.65 11.25 -6.05
N LEU A 24 -9.12 10.80 -7.20
CA LEU A 24 -8.48 9.50 -7.35
C LEU A 24 -7.41 9.34 -6.27
N THR A 25 -7.74 8.74 -5.14
CA THR A 25 -6.73 8.18 -4.24
C THR A 25 -6.22 6.92 -4.91
N ARG A 26 -5.07 6.98 -5.60
CA ARG A 26 -4.36 5.76 -6.00
C ARG A 26 -3.84 5.10 -4.71
N ALA A 27 -4.29 3.87 -4.45
CA ALA A 27 -3.94 3.13 -3.24
C ALA A 27 -2.43 2.87 -3.13
N ALA A 28 -1.78 2.52 -4.25
CA ALA A 28 -0.33 2.34 -4.36
C ALA A 28 0.22 2.83 -5.71
N PRO A 29 1.53 3.17 -5.81
CA PRO A 29 2.15 3.57 -7.06
C PRO A 29 2.27 2.38 -8.03
N GLU A 30 1.77 2.51 -9.26
CA GLU A 30 1.87 1.45 -10.27
C GLU A 30 3.32 1.14 -10.67
N ASP A 31 4.22 2.12 -10.58
CA ASP A 31 5.65 1.95 -10.83
C ASP A 31 6.35 1.15 -9.73
N ALA A 32 5.72 0.99 -8.56
CA ALA A 32 6.22 0.17 -7.46
C ALA A 32 5.74 -1.30 -7.54
N LEU A 33 4.84 -1.63 -8.47
CA LEU A 33 4.25 -2.98 -8.58
C LEU A 33 5.31 -4.01 -8.99
N ILE A 34 5.38 -5.11 -8.24
CA ILE A 34 6.27 -6.24 -8.51
C ILE A 34 5.51 -7.24 -9.37
N THR A 35 5.92 -7.38 -10.62
CA THR A 35 5.32 -8.33 -11.56
C THR A 35 5.94 -9.72 -11.48
N GLN A 36 7.23 -9.81 -11.14
CA GLN A 36 7.98 -11.07 -11.03
C GLN A 36 9.09 -10.94 -9.98
N LEU A 37 9.40 -12.03 -9.28
CA LEU A 37 10.56 -12.14 -8.41
C LEU A 37 11.52 -13.20 -8.97
N PRO A 38 12.84 -12.93 -9.02
CA PRO A 38 13.82 -13.95 -9.39
C PRO A 38 13.70 -15.20 -8.51
N GLY A 39 13.58 -16.37 -9.13
CA GLY A 39 13.42 -17.65 -8.42
C GLY A 39 11.99 -17.97 -7.98
N PHE A 40 11.02 -17.09 -8.22
CA PHE A 40 9.60 -17.36 -8.01
C PHE A 40 8.89 -17.47 -9.37
N SER A 41 8.52 -18.70 -9.73
CA SER A 41 7.91 -18.99 -11.04
C SER A 41 6.38 -19.09 -11.00
N ALA A 42 5.77 -18.99 -9.82
CA ALA A 42 4.32 -19.03 -9.66
C ALA A 42 3.71 -17.63 -9.81
N THR A 43 2.39 -17.57 -9.96
CA THR A 43 1.64 -16.30 -9.91
C THR A 43 1.48 -15.86 -8.46
N PHE A 44 1.63 -14.57 -8.18
CA PHE A 44 1.36 -14.04 -6.84
C PHE A 44 -0.15 -14.16 -6.51
N PRO A 45 -0.50 -14.52 -5.27
CA PRO A 45 -1.89 -14.59 -4.84
C PRO A 45 -2.54 -13.20 -4.66
N SER A 46 -1.74 -12.16 -4.44
CA SER A 46 -2.17 -10.76 -4.35
C SER A 46 -1.13 -9.83 -5.00
N ASN A 47 -1.40 -8.52 -5.05
CA ASN A 47 -0.44 -7.56 -5.57
C ASN A 47 0.66 -7.26 -4.53
N HIS A 48 1.90 -7.22 -5.01
CA HIS A 48 3.07 -6.90 -4.21
C HIS A 48 3.69 -5.62 -4.74
N TYR A 49 4.14 -4.73 -3.85
CA TYR A 49 4.76 -3.47 -4.19
C TYR A 49 6.06 -3.29 -3.41
N SER A 50 7.05 -2.65 -4.00
CA SER A 50 8.26 -2.24 -3.27
C SER A 50 8.79 -0.90 -3.75
N GLY A 51 9.41 -0.18 -2.83
CA GLY A 51 9.97 1.13 -3.14
C GLY A 51 10.61 1.77 -1.93
N TYR A 52 10.70 3.10 -1.96
CA TYR A 52 11.31 3.90 -0.91
C TYR A 52 10.36 5.00 -0.44
N VAL A 53 10.25 5.15 0.88
CA VAL A 53 9.56 6.28 1.52
C VAL A 53 10.63 7.23 2.04
N ASN A 54 10.57 8.50 1.60
CA ASN A 54 11.44 9.53 2.13
C ASN A 54 10.98 9.95 3.53
N ILE A 55 11.87 9.85 4.52
CA ILE A 55 11.60 10.20 5.92
C ILE A 55 12.34 11.46 6.38
N ASP A 56 13.28 11.94 5.57
CA ASP A 56 14.10 13.12 5.87
C ASP A 56 14.59 13.73 4.55
N GLN A 57 13.85 14.72 4.05
CA GLN A 57 14.13 15.33 2.75
C GLN A 57 15.44 16.12 2.75
N SER A 58 15.79 16.77 3.87
CA SER A 58 17.00 17.59 3.97
C SER A 58 18.27 16.75 4.04
N HIS A 59 18.18 15.52 4.55
CA HIS A 59 19.33 14.60 4.64
C HIS A 59 19.23 13.39 3.69
N GLY A 60 18.23 13.36 2.82
CA GLY A 60 18.04 12.29 1.83
C GLY A 60 17.80 10.90 2.43
N LYS A 61 17.25 10.80 3.65
CA LYS A 61 17.01 9.48 4.27
C LYS A 61 15.74 8.85 3.70
N ASN A 62 15.88 7.63 3.22
CA ASN A 62 14.80 6.84 2.66
C ASN A 62 14.71 5.50 3.40
N LEU A 63 13.50 5.07 3.73
CA LEU A 63 13.22 3.71 4.19
C LEU A 63 12.72 2.90 3.02
N PHE A 64 13.35 1.75 2.75
CA PHE A 64 12.80 0.81 1.80
C PHE A 64 11.59 0.12 2.41
N TYR A 65 10.58 -0.12 1.57
CA TYR A 65 9.41 -0.90 1.94
C TYR A 65 9.15 -2.05 0.97
N TYR A 66 8.61 -3.13 1.52
CA TYR A 66 7.93 -4.19 0.77
C TYR A 66 6.49 -4.28 1.29
N PHE A 67 5.51 -4.17 0.41
CA PHE A 67 4.08 -4.16 0.74
C PHE A 67 3.37 -5.27 -0.01
N VAL A 68 2.53 -6.01 0.71
CA VAL A 68 1.69 -7.08 0.15
C VAL A 68 0.23 -6.74 0.46
N GLU A 69 -0.62 -6.72 -0.57
CA GLU A 69 -2.06 -6.55 -0.42
C GLU A 69 -2.72 -7.79 0.21
N SER A 70 -3.82 -7.58 0.92
CA SER A 70 -4.68 -8.66 1.43
C SER A 70 -5.08 -9.63 0.31
N GLU A 71 -5.09 -10.92 0.61
CA GLU A 71 -5.75 -11.91 -0.24
C GLU A 71 -7.28 -11.93 -0.04
N GLY A 72 -7.78 -11.24 0.99
CA GLY A 72 -9.20 -11.08 1.33
C GLY A 72 -9.88 -9.94 0.57
N ASN A 73 -10.24 -8.87 1.28
CA ASN A 73 -10.77 -7.64 0.68
C ASN A 73 -9.78 -6.47 0.88
N PRO A 74 -8.85 -6.23 -0.06
CA PRO A 74 -7.85 -5.17 0.03
C PRO A 74 -8.39 -3.76 0.32
N SER A 75 -9.66 -3.50 -0.04
CA SER A 75 -10.27 -2.17 0.14
C SER A 75 -10.88 -1.95 1.52
N GLU A 76 -11.14 -3.02 2.27
CA GLU A 76 -11.82 -2.96 3.58
C GLU A 76 -10.95 -3.47 4.73
N ASP A 77 -10.01 -4.38 4.43
CA ASP A 77 -9.14 -4.95 5.43
C ASP A 77 -8.16 -3.85 5.96
N PRO A 78 -7.60 -3.98 7.19
CA PRO A 78 -6.74 -2.95 7.80
C PRO A 78 -5.25 -3.08 7.46
N VAL A 79 -4.55 -1.97 7.16
CA VAL A 79 -3.09 -1.97 6.96
C VAL A 79 -2.32 -2.28 8.25
N VAL A 80 -1.39 -3.24 8.19
CA VAL A 80 -0.48 -3.59 9.30
C VAL A 80 0.96 -3.21 8.95
N LEU A 81 1.64 -2.53 9.87
CA LEU A 81 3.06 -2.23 9.81
C LEU A 81 3.84 -3.25 10.63
N TRP A 82 4.85 -3.89 10.01
CA TRP A 82 5.72 -4.85 10.66
C TRP A 82 7.14 -4.32 10.75
N LEU A 83 7.69 -4.34 11.96
CA LEU A 83 9.04 -3.88 12.28
C LEU A 83 9.76 -4.94 13.10
N ASN A 84 10.90 -5.44 12.60
CA ASN A 84 11.77 -6.27 13.42
C ASN A 84 12.53 -5.39 14.42
N GLY A 85 12.85 -5.96 15.57
CA GLY A 85 13.63 -5.32 16.63
C GLY A 85 15.14 -5.37 16.39
N GLY A 86 15.91 -5.03 17.44
CA GLY A 86 17.36 -4.88 17.35
C GLY A 86 17.77 -3.59 16.61
N PRO A 87 18.90 -2.95 16.93
CA PRO A 87 19.35 -1.81 16.15
C PRO A 87 19.91 -2.30 14.80
N GLY A 88 19.33 -1.80 13.70
CA GLY A 88 19.85 -2.03 12.34
C GLY A 88 19.45 -3.38 11.69
N CYS A 89 18.71 -4.24 12.40
CA CYS A 89 18.16 -5.44 11.79
C CYS A 89 17.04 -5.10 10.79
N SER A 90 16.89 -5.96 9.80
CA SER A 90 16.00 -5.77 8.67
C SER A 90 14.64 -6.38 8.94
N SER A 91 13.53 -5.61 8.87
CA SER A 91 12.19 -6.20 8.97
C SER A 91 11.85 -7.15 7.81
N PHE A 92 12.60 -7.06 6.69
CA PHE A 92 12.50 -8.03 5.59
C PHE A 92 12.90 -9.46 6.01
N ASP A 93 13.62 -9.60 7.12
CA ASP A 93 13.95 -10.90 7.71
C ASP A 93 12.68 -11.59 8.22
N GLY A 94 11.84 -10.86 8.97
CA GLY A 94 10.55 -11.36 9.43
C GLY A 94 9.63 -11.74 8.27
N PHE A 95 9.66 -10.97 7.18
CA PHE A 95 8.94 -11.34 5.95
C PHE A 95 9.45 -12.65 5.37
N ILE A 96 10.75 -12.87 5.21
CA ILE A 96 11.20 -14.11 4.56
C ILE A 96 11.10 -15.33 5.48
N TYR A 97 11.45 -15.19 6.76
CA TYR A 97 11.70 -16.35 7.63
C TYR A 97 10.67 -16.59 8.73
N GLU A 98 9.88 -15.59 9.10
CA GLU A 98 8.88 -15.77 10.16
C GLU A 98 7.47 -15.93 9.56
N HIS A 99 7.12 -15.04 8.65
CA HIS A 99 5.73 -14.64 8.45
C HIS A 99 5.29 -14.55 6.98
N GLY A 100 6.22 -14.51 6.02
CA GLY A 100 5.86 -14.21 4.65
C GLY A 100 5.59 -15.41 3.76
N ILE A 101 4.85 -15.04 2.70
CA ILE A 101 4.23 -15.87 1.67
C ILE A 101 5.21 -16.83 0.95
N ILE A 102 6.52 -16.57 0.97
CA ILE A 102 7.47 -17.22 0.05
C ILE A 102 7.91 -18.62 0.51
N LEU A 103 7.86 -18.95 1.81
CA LEU A 103 8.43 -20.22 2.31
C LEU A 103 7.42 -21.29 2.74
N TYR A 104 6.18 -20.96 3.11
CA TYR A 104 5.25 -21.97 3.63
C TYR A 104 3.82 -21.81 3.10
N THR A 105 3.40 -22.80 2.30
CA THR A 105 2.01 -23.09 1.97
C THR A 105 1.23 -23.62 3.20
N THR A 106 1.39 -23.02 4.38
CA THR A 106 0.67 -23.45 5.59
C THR A 106 0.47 -22.31 6.58
N SER A 107 -0.34 -21.31 6.24
CA SER A 107 -1.27 -20.70 7.22
C SER A 107 -2.25 -19.81 6.48
N LEU A 108 -3.51 -20.23 6.44
CA LEU A 108 -4.61 -19.52 5.80
C LEU A 108 -5.05 -18.25 6.56
N ASP A 109 -4.20 -17.65 7.42
CA ASP A 109 -4.67 -16.58 8.33
C ASP A 109 -3.65 -15.47 8.69
N MET A 110 -2.42 -15.44 8.17
CA MET A 110 -1.40 -14.65 8.90
C MET A 110 -1.10 -13.22 8.46
N PHE A 111 -1.40 -12.75 7.24
CA PHE A 111 -1.21 -11.30 6.95
C PHE A 111 -2.31 -10.75 6.08
N ARG A 112 -3.29 -10.13 6.75
CA ARG A 112 -4.28 -9.31 6.07
C ARG A 112 -3.63 -8.10 5.37
N PHE A 113 -2.50 -7.55 5.83
CA PHE A 113 -1.56 -6.72 5.04
C PHE A 113 -0.21 -6.69 5.75
N CYS A 114 0.88 -6.34 5.07
CA CYS A 114 2.15 -6.09 5.77
C CYS A 114 3.01 -5.06 5.03
N LEU A 115 3.23 -3.90 5.63
CA LEU A 115 4.29 -2.96 5.24
C LEU A 115 5.55 -3.34 6.01
N ILE A 116 6.61 -3.72 5.29
CA ILE A 116 7.86 -4.20 5.88
C ILE A 116 8.95 -3.18 5.60
N LEU A 117 9.46 -2.52 6.63
CA LEU A 117 10.51 -1.51 6.47
C LEU A 117 11.91 -2.11 6.63
N LYS A 118 12.75 -1.93 5.62
CA LYS A 118 14.20 -2.18 5.70
C LYS A 118 14.88 -0.88 6.13
N CYS A 119 15.44 -0.89 7.34
CA CYS A 119 16.51 0.05 7.66
C CYS A 119 17.78 -0.45 6.97
N PHE A 120 18.35 0.35 6.08
CA PHE A 120 19.74 0.15 5.67
C PHE A 120 20.62 0.63 6.84
N CYS A 121 21.42 -0.28 7.39
CA CYS A 121 22.53 0.06 8.27
C CYS A 121 23.63 0.74 7.45
#